data_AF-A0A1B6ZA68-F1
#
_entry.id   AF-A0A1B6ZA68-F1
#
_cell.length_a   1.000
_cell.length_b   1.000
_cell.length_c   1.000
_cell.angle_alpha   90.00
_cell.angle_beta   90.00
_cell.angle_gamma   90.00
#
_symmetry.space_group_name_H-M   'P 1'
#
loop_
_entity.id
_entity.type
_entity.pdbx_description
1 polymer ?
#
loop_
_entity_poly.entity_id
_entity_poly.type
_entity_poly.pdbx_seq_one_letter_code
_entity_poly.pdbx_strand_id
1 'polypeptide(L)' 'MYDYHGAMTDAVVEAPDVPRERLVWIMNDTHRARYRAFLENEMGVEPDDDESFGIPIETGEPSDGQPFELVARLAH' A
#
# COMPACT_ATOMS: atom_id res chain seq x y z
N MET A 1 -4.04 -7.75 14.87
CA MET A 1 -3.68 -7.64 13.44
C MET A 1 -3.23 -6.21 13.19
N TYR A 2 -2.39 -5.94 12.17
CA TYR A 2 -2.02 -4.56 11.82
C TYR A 2 -3.15 -3.95 10.99
N ASP A 3 -3.56 -2.72 11.29
CA ASP A 3 -4.62 -2.01 10.54
C ASP A 3 -4.03 -1.36 9.28
N TYR A 4 -4.01 -2.13 8.19
CA TYR A 4 -3.50 -1.65 6.92
C TYR A 4 -4.39 -0.58 6.30
N HIS A 5 -5.71 -0.69 6.42
CA HIS A 5 -6.62 0.27 5.81
C HIS A 5 -6.45 1.65 6.46
N GLY A 6 -6.42 1.74 7.79
CA GLY A 6 -6.21 3.00 8.49
C GLY A 6 -4.88 3.63 8.10
N ALA A 7 -3.78 2.88 8.25
CA ALA A 7 -2.45 3.39 7.96
C ALA A 7 -2.25 3.81 6.49
N MET A 8 -2.81 3.07 5.53
CA MET A 8 -2.75 3.45 4.11
C MET A 8 -3.62 4.67 3.81
N THR A 9 -4.74 4.84 4.52
CA THR A 9 -5.59 6.04 4.37
C THR A 9 -4.82 7.28 4.82
N ASP A 10 -4.15 7.20 5.96
CA ASP A 10 -3.30 8.29 6.46
C ASP A 10 -2.19 8.62 5.45
N ALA A 11 -1.48 7.60 4.95
CA ALA A 11 -0.43 7.80 3.95
C ALA A 11 -0.94 8.44 2.63
N VAL A 12 -2.15 8.11 2.16
CA VAL A 12 -2.76 8.77 0.99
C VAL A 12 -3.14 10.23 1.29
N VAL A 13 -3.60 10.52 2.50
CA VAL A 13 -3.96 11.88 2.93
C VAL A 13 -2.72 12.75 3.10
N GLU A 14 -1.62 12.18 3.59
CA GLU A 14 -0.34 12.86 3.78
C GLU A 14 0.53 12.90 2.51
N ALA A 15 0.12 12.20 1.45
CA ALA A 15 0.86 12.12 0.21
C ALA A 15 1.10 13.52 -0.40
N PRO A 16 2.26 13.75 -1.05
CA PRO A 16 2.49 14.98 -1.79
C PRO A 16 1.42 15.17 -2.87
N ASP A 17 1.11 16.43 -3.21
CA ASP A 17 0.12 16.79 -4.24
C ASP A 17 0.63 16.44 -5.65
N VAL A 18 0.68 15.14 -5.93
CA VAL A 18 1.03 14.53 -7.21
C VAL A 18 -0.14 13.66 -7.70
N PRO A 19 -0.33 13.53 -9.02
CA PRO A 19 -1.36 12.64 -9.55
C PRO A 19 -1.20 11.22 -9.02
N ARG A 20 -2.31 10.55 -8.67
CA ARG A 20 -2.30 9.16 -8.17
C ARG A 20 -1.62 8.18 -9.12
N GLU A 21 -1.67 8.46 -10.42
CA GLU A 21 -0.99 7.72 -11.49
C GLU A 21 0.54 7.66 -11.31
N ARG A 22 1.09 8.60 -10.53
CA ARG A 22 2.51 8.69 -10.19
C ARG A 22 2.81 8.10 -8.82
N LEU A 23 1.82 7.61 -8.09
CA LEU A 23 2.03 6.98 -6.80
C LEU A 23 2.17 5.47 -6.97
N VAL A 24 2.95 4.85 -6.10
CA VAL A 24 3.04 3.40 -5.98
C VAL A 24 3.27 3.03 -4.52
N TRP A 25 2.61 1.97 -4.06
CA TRP A 25 2.90 1.35 -2.78
C TRP A 25 4.07 0.39 -2.93
N ILE A 26 5.08 0.54 -2.08
CA ILE A 26 6.17 -0.43 -1.95
C ILE A 26 5.87 -1.31 -0.75
N MET A 27 5.81 -2.62 -0.96
CA MET A 27 5.52 -3.59 0.11
C MET A 27 6.31 -4.88 -0.12
N ASN A 28 6.91 -5.45 0.93
CA ASN A 28 7.59 -6.74 0.77
C ASN A 28 6.59 -7.90 0.79
N ASP A 29 7.01 -9.08 0.33
CA ASP A 29 6.12 -10.26 0.24
C ASP A 29 5.50 -10.66 1.58
N THR A 30 6.20 -10.44 2.69
CA THR A 30 5.69 -10.75 4.04
C THR A 30 4.50 -9.85 4.39
N HIS A 31 4.63 -8.55 4.14
CA HIS A 31 3.55 -7.61 4.39
C HIS A 31 2.44 -7.74 3.35
N ARG A 32 2.76 -8.11 2.11
CA ARG A 32 1.79 -8.39 1.06
C ARG A 32 0.87 -9.55 1.44
N ALA A 33 1.42 -10.65 1.94
CA ALA A 33 0.64 -11.77 2.47
C ALA A 33 -0.21 -11.38 3.69
N ARG A 34 0.31 -10.54 4.59
CA ARG A 34 -0.43 -10.04 5.75
C ARG A 34 -1.56 -9.09 5.36
N TYR A 35 -1.34 -8.26 4.35
CA TYR A 35 -2.34 -7.36 3.79
C TYR A 35 -3.48 -8.14 3.14
N ARG A 36 -3.14 -9.15 2.31
CA ARG A 36 -4.11 -10.11 1.75
C ARG A 36 -4.97 -10.76 2.83
N ALA A 37 -4.34 -11.24 3.90
CA ALA A 37 -5.06 -11.83 5.03
C ALA A 37 -5.96 -10.80 5.75
N PHE A 38 -5.50 -9.56 5.91
CA PHE A 38 -6.31 -8.48 6.48
C PHE A 38 -7.53 -8.15 5.62
N LEU A 39 -7.39 -8.06 4.30
CA LEU A 39 -8.50 -7.82 3.38
C LEU A 39 -9.55 -8.93 3.45
N GLU A 40 -9.11 -10.19 3.45
CA GLU A 40 -10.00 -11.34 3.51
C GLU A 40 -10.71 -11.47 4.87
N ASN A 41 -9.97 -11.34 5.97
CA ASN A 41 -10.48 -11.70 7.30
C ASN A 41 -11.11 -10.52 8.05
N GLU A 42 -10.57 -9.31 7.91
CA GLU A 42 -11.05 -8.15 8.66
C GLU A 42 -12.00 -7.29 7.82
N MET A 43 -11.65 -7.04 6.56
CA MET A 43 -12.49 -6.24 5.66
C MET A 43 -13.59 -7.07 4.98
N GLY A 44 -13.42 -8.40 4.90
CA GLY A 44 -14.37 -9.30 4.24
C GLY A 44 -14.49 -9.06 2.73
N VAL A 45 -13.43 -8.55 2.10
CA VAL A 45 -13.37 -8.26 0.66
C VAL A 45 -12.52 -9.29 -0.07
N GLU A 46 -12.72 -9.42 -1.38
CA GLU A 46 -11.81 -10.21 -2.21
C GLU A 46 -10.40 -9.61 -2.07
N PRO A 47 -9.40 -10.42 -1.68
CA PRO A 47 -8.12 -9.88 -1.35
C PRO A 47 -7.35 -9.59 -2.65
N ASP A 48 -7.43 -8.34 -3.07
CA ASP A 48 -6.61 -7.77 -4.13
C ASP A 48 -5.35 -7.16 -3.52
N ASP A 49 -4.20 -7.78 -3.81
CA ASP A 49 -2.90 -7.30 -3.39
C ASP A 49 -2.09 -6.71 -4.56
N ASP A 50 -2.73 -6.43 -5.71
CA ASP A 50 -2.12 -5.73 -6.84
C ASP A 50 -2.31 -4.21 -6.77
N GLU A 51 -3.37 -3.72 -6.12
CA GLU A 51 -3.58 -2.29 -5.87
C GLU A 51 -4.29 -1.98 -4.54
N SER A 52 -4.16 -0.73 -4.09
CA SER A 52 -4.92 -0.18 -2.96
C SER A 52 -5.20 1.30 -3.18
N PHE A 53 -6.44 1.75 -2.97
CA PHE A 53 -6.92 3.11 -3.29
C PHE A 53 -6.76 3.53 -4.77
N GLY A 54 -6.72 2.56 -5.69
CA GLY A 54 -6.44 2.80 -7.11
C GLY A 54 -4.97 3.14 -7.39
N ILE A 55 -4.07 2.80 -6.45
CA ILE A 55 -2.62 2.98 -6.53
C ILE A 55 -1.99 1.58 -6.57
N PRO A 56 -1.14 1.27 -7.55
CA PRO A 56 -0.54 -0.06 -7.68
C PRO A 56 0.37 -0.40 -6.49
N ILE A 57 0.44 -1.69 -6.16
CA ILE A 57 1.36 -2.25 -5.17
C ILE A 57 2.50 -2.96 -5.89
N GLU A 58 3.74 -2.59 -5.56
CA GLU A 58 4.94 -3.25 -6.03
C GLU A 58 5.69 -3.95 -4.90
N THR A 59 6.25 -5.11 -5.26
CA THR A 59 7.12 -5.84 -4.35
C THR A 59 8.46 -5.10 -4.20
N GLY A 60 8.77 -4.68 -2.98
CA GLY A 60 10.05 -4.04 -2.62
C GLY A 60 10.21 -3.89 -1.11
N GLU A 61 11.37 -3.38 -0.66
CA GLU A 61 11.60 -3.05 0.76
C GLU A 61 11.25 -1.58 1.04
N PRO A 62 10.30 -1.30 1.95
CA PRO A 62 10.07 0.04 2.47
C PRO A 62 11.32 0.62 3.15
N SER A 63 11.63 1.88 2.87
CA SER A 63 12.87 2.55 3.27
C SER A 63 13.04 2.69 4.80
N ASP A 64 11.92 2.83 5.52
CA ASP A 64 11.91 3.08 6.97
C ASP A 64 11.59 1.82 7.81
N GLY A 65 11.62 0.63 7.19
CA GLY A 65 11.26 -0.64 7.85
C GLY A 65 9.78 -0.75 8.23
N GLN A 66 8.95 0.16 7.71
CA GLN A 66 7.50 0.14 7.84
C GLN A 66 6.89 -1.02 7.03
N PRO A 67 5.63 -1.39 7.32
CA PRO A 67 4.91 -2.42 6.54
C PRO A 67 4.83 -2.14 5.05
N PHE A 68 4.73 -0.86 4.68
CA PHE A 68 4.67 -0.38 3.31
C PHE A 68 5.19 1.07 3.25
N GLU A 69 5.43 1.56 2.04
CA GLU A 69 5.81 2.95 1.77
C GLU A 69 5.02 3.48 0.56
N LEU A 70 4.53 4.72 0.61
CA LEU A 70 3.93 5.38 -0.55
C LEU A 70 4.98 6.26 -1.21
N VAL A 71 5.37 5.95 -2.45
CA VAL A 71 6.40 6.71 -3.16
C VAL A 71 5.84 7.33 -4.44
N ALA A 72 6.32 8.54 -4.75
CA ALA A 72 6.06 9.19 -6.01
C ALA A 72 7.10 8.74 -7.06
N ARG A 73 6.65 8.13 -8.14
CA ARG A 73 7.47 7.90 -9.34
C ARG A 73 7.67 9.21 -10.08
N LEU A 74 8.94 9.54 -10.30
CA LEU A 74 9.30 10.54 -11.29
C LEU A 74 8.97 9.96 -12.67
N ALA A 75 8.07 10.62 -13.40
CA ALA A 75 7.85 10.31 -14.80
C ALA A 75 9.17 10.54 -15.56
N HIS A 76 9.65 9.49 -16.21
CA HIS A 76 10.88 9.51 -17.00
C HIS A 76 10.64 10.08 -18.39
#